data_AF-A0A2E0R135-F1
#
_entry.id   AF-A0A2E0R135-F1
#
_cell.length_a   1.000
_cell.length_b   1.000
_cell.length_c   1.000
_cell.angle_alpha   90.00
_cell.angle_beta   90.00
_cell.angle_gamma   90.00
#
_symmetry.space_group_name_H-M   'P 1'
#
loop_
_entity.id
_entity.type
_entity.pdbx_description
1 polymer ?
#
loop_
_entity_poly.entity_id
_entity_poly.type
_entity_poly.pdbx_seq_one_letter_code
_entity_poly.pdbx_strand_id
1 'polypeptide(L)'
;MENIINAIVIPTRVIVIYLTVALSMSSVLGEGNVSAKGLVIRNQGPGSSNDLAYATEYSEIEKFAHVTNLTPATGGNKIRLSNDQVVEVVEYFDFSTASITSDQQIADLKARPAALGVLARKYPNAHRLLAEEATRLQSAIQMLEQGKVLIGGQWKDKDAMATSSAPEKLSITVHLDGGQARTYTGVTVTGQEPDSLQIMHSGGAATIPFEQLTADDQKKYGFDPVKAAEYRKQKEMAIASQPPSPQQTSGTTGASGTNKVTSINGDSTPEDVVSYMGEPEKEFVNKLGMPAFKFQKGTMEITTSFQEGLLRIIQLQSTSLKDDGAGFEQVKLFLREPKPVYSDGSDDGTKILIEYQSPDGEAQHLIEPIKQRGTVTVTFD
;
A
#
# COMPACT_ATOMS: atom_id res chain seq x y z
N MET A 1 78.93 -25.49 0.73
CA MET A 1 77.48 -25.77 0.63
C MET A 1 76.75 -24.49 1.00
N GLU A 2 76.61 -23.59 0.02
CA GLU A 2 75.86 -22.34 0.17
C GLU A 2 74.41 -22.60 -0.28
N ASN A 3 73.46 -22.40 0.63
CA ASN A 3 72.03 -22.50 0.35
C ASN A 3 71.52 -21.14 -0.12
N ILE A 4 71.21 -21.04 -1.40
CA ILE A 4 70.52 -19.90 -2.01
C ILE A 4 69.01 -20.14 -1.85
N ILE A 5 68.37 -19.41 -0.93
CA ILE A 5 66.92 -19.31 -0.84
C ILE A 5 66.49 -18.14 -1.74
N ASN A 6 65.94 -18.46 -2.91
CA ASN A 6 65.28 -17.48 -3.78
C ASN A 6 63.93 -17.07 -3.17
N ALA A 7 63.86 -15.87 -2.63
CA ALA A 7 62.62 -15.21 -2.27
C ALA A 7 61.93 -14.69 -3.55
N ILE A 8 60.88 -15.38 -3.99
CA ILE A 8 60.02 -14.89 -5.07
C ILE A 8 59.06 -13.85 -4.46
N VAL A 9 59.39 -12.58 -4.65
CA VAL A 9 58.50 -11.45 -4.36
C VAL A 9 57.52 -11.32 -5.52
N ILE A 10 56.28 -11.76 -5.33
CA ILE A 10 55.19 -11.52 -6.30
C ILE A 10 54.58 -10.16 -5.96
N PRO A 11 54.64 -9.15 -6.85
CA PRO A 11 54.00 -7.86 -6.59
C PRO A 11 52.48 -8.03 -6.61
N THR A 12 51.85 -7.87 -5.45
CA THR A 12 50.40 -7.80 -5.29
C THR A 12 49.89 -6.55 -6.00
N ARG A 13 49.58 -6.67 -7.28
CA ARG A 13 48.80 -5.66 -7.99
C ARG A 13 47.38 -5.70 -7.42
N VAL A 14 47.06 -4.73 -6.57
CA VAL A 14 45.70 -4.42 -6.16
C VAL A 14 44.95 -4.01 -7.43
N ILE A 15 44.29 -4.96 -8.07
CA ILE A 15 43.32 -4.66 -9.13
C ILE A 15 42.10 -4.10 -8.41
N VAL A 16 42.03 -2.77 -8.32
CA VAL A 16 40.79 -2.07 -7.98
C VAL A 16 39.85 -2.27 -9.17
N ILE A 17 39.11 -3.37 -9.15
CA ILE A 17 38.00 -3.58 -10.06
C ILE A 17 36.93 -2.57 -9.61
N TYR A 18 36.86 -1.44 -10.31
CA TYR A 18 35.68 -0.59 -10.31
C TYR A 18 34.56 -1.41 -10.93
N LEU A 19 33.87 -2.20 -10.10
CA LEU A 19 32.60 -2.80 -10.47
C LEU A 19 31.59 -1.65 -10.45
N THR A 20 31.53 -0.94 -11.58
CA THR A 20 30.42 -0.04 -11.87
C THR A 20 29.21 -0.92 -12.08
N VAL A 21 28.59 -1.36 -10.97
CA VAL A 21 27.23 -1.90 -11.01
C VAL A 21 26.38 -0.70 -11.39
N ALA A 22 26.17 -0.51 -12.69
CA ALA A 22 25.11 0.32 -13.21
C ALA A 22 23.79 -0.37 -12.82
N LEU A 23 23.42 -0.23 -11.55
CA LEU A 23 22.06 -0.38 -11.10
C LEU A 23 21.32 0.84 -11.68
N SER A 24 21.02 0.76 -12.97
CA SER A 24 19.96 1.53 -13.57
C SER A 24 18.64 1.04 -12.96
N MET A 25 18.40 1.41 -11.70
CA MET A 25 17.05 1.55 -11.14
C MET A 25 16.42 2.85 -11.63
N SER A 26 16.78 3.29 -12.84
CA SER A 26 15.97 4.21 -13.61
C SER A 26 14.81 3.39 -14.12
N SER A 27 13.79 3.19 -13.29
CA SER A 27 12.45 3.03 -13.81
C SER A 27 12.27 4.15 -14.82
N VAL A 28 12.07 3.79 -16.09
CA VAL A 28 11.57 4.72 -17.10
C VAL A 28 10.16 5.06 -16.64
N LEU A 29 10.09 6.05 -15.76
CA LEU A 29 8.85 6.61 -15.27
C LEU A 29 8.28 7.39 -16.44
N GLY A 30 7.38 6.74 -17.19
CA GLY A 30 6.48 7.47 -18.08
C GLY A 30 5.75 8.55 -17.28
N GLU A 31 5.36 9.64 -17.94
CA GLU A 31 4.51 10.66 -17.35
C GLU A 31 3.24 9.99 -16.79
N GLY A 32 3.19 9.81 -15.47
CA GLY A 32 2.16 9.04 -14.80
C GLY A 32 2.28 9.18 -13.29
N ASN A 33 1.13 9.24 -12.62
CA ASN A 33 1.07 9.29 -11.16
C ASN A 33 1.60 7.97 -10.59
N VAL A 34 2.66 8.06 -9.79
CA VAL A 34 3.20 6.91 -9.06
C VAL A 34 2.73 7.04 -7.61
N SER A 35 1.67 6.33 -7.27
CA SER A 35 1.21 6.18 -5.89
C SER A 35 2.10 5.17 -5.14
N ALA A 36 3.39 5.48 -5.01
CA ALA A 36 4.33 4.72 -4.19
C ALA A 36 4.83 5.60 -3.04
N LYS A 37 5.15 4.99 -1.90
CA LYS A 37 5.82 5.67 -0.78
C LYS A 37 7.33 5.67 -1.02
N GLY A 38 8.04 6.70 -0.57
CA GLY A 38 9.50 6.73 -0.72
C GLY A 38 10.18 7.97 -0.15
N LEU A 39 11.40 8.22 -0.63
CA LEU A 39 12.23 9.38 -0.32
C LEU A 39 12.53 10.18 -1.60
N VAL A 40 12.33 11.49 -1.55
CA VAL A 40 12.91 12.42 -2.53
C VAL A 40 14.13 13.06 -1.90
N ILE A 41 15.29 12.93 -2.54
CA ILE A 41 16.50 13.66 -2.19
C ILE A 41 16.57 14.90 -3.07
N ARG A 42 16.67 16.08 -2.44
CA ARG A 42 16.63 17.36 -3.16
C ARG A 42 17.67 18.35 -2.67
N ASN A 43 18.12 19.18 -3.60
CA ASN A 43 18.97 20.33 -3.33
C ASN A 43 18.16 21.50 -2.76
N GLN A 44 18.81 22.37 -1.98
CA GLN A 44 18.19 23.59 -1.46
C GLN A 44 17.83 24.59 -2.57
N GLY A 45 18.57 24.57 -3.67
CA GLY A 45 18.30 25.33 -4.88
C GLY A 45 19.12 24.83 -6.07
N PRO A 46 18.85 25.34 -7.28
CA PRO A 46 19.58 24.97 -8.48
C PRO A 46 21.10 25.18 -8.30
N GLY A 47 21.89 24.17 -8.63
CA GLY A 47 23.36 24.23 -8.55
C GLY A 47 23.96 24.07 -7.13
N SER A 48 23.16 23.77 -6.11
CA SER A 48 23.68 23.48 -4.77
C SER A 48 24.54 22.21 -4.77
N SER A 49 25.55 22.14 -3.89
CA SER A 49 26.34 20.91 -3.71
C SER A 49 25.47 19.77 -3.18
N ASN A 50 25.74 18.55 -3.66
CA ASN A 50 25.05 17.33 -3.22
C ASN A 50 25.22 17.05 -1.71
N ASP A 51 26.29 17.56 -1.08
CA ASP A 51 26.51 17.40 0.36
C ASP A 51 25.48 18.17 1.20
N LEU A 52 24.81 19.16 0.61
CA LEU A 52 23.72 19.93 1.22
C LEU A 52 22.33 19.41 0.84
N ALA A 53 22.25 18.39 -0.01
CA ALA A 53 20.99 17.77 -0.37
C ALA A 53 20.37 17.09 0.86
N TYR A 54 19.06 17.23 1.03
CA TYR A 54 18.30 16.61 2.13
C TYR A 54 17.16 15.76 1.58
N ALA A 55 16.74 14.78 2.38
CA ALA A 55 15.67 13.87 2.00
C ALA A 55 14.33 14.28 2.62
N THR A 56 13.26 14.09 1.87
CA THR A 56 11.87 14.24 2.33
C THR A 56 11.11 12.96 2.01
N GLU A 57 10.49 12.36 3.02
CA GLU A 57 9.60 11.22 2.82
C GLU A 57 8.29 11.67 2.16
N TYR A 58 7.82 10.89 1.19
CA TYR A 58 6.57 11.14 0.48
C TYR A 58 5.65 9.92 0.53
N SER A 59 4.34 10.18 0.54
CA SER A 59 3.30 9.16 0.38
C SER A 59 2.80 9.04 -1.07
N GLU A 60 3.01 10.08 -1.87
CA GLU A 60 2.63 10.16 -3.27
C GLU A 60 3.59 11.10 -4.02
N ILE A 61 3.92 10.76 -5.26
CA ILE A 61 4.76 11.59 -6.13
C ILE A 61 4.17 11.66 -7.54
N GLU A 62 4.06 12.87 -8.08
CA GLU A 62 3.56 13.16 -9.42
C GLU A 62 4.66 13.90 -10.18
N LYS A 63 5.17 13.31 -11.26
CA LYS A 63 6.22 13.88 -12.09
C LYS A 63 5.62 14.50 -13.35
N PHE A 64 5.94 15.76 -13.59
CA PHE A 64 5.55 16.51 -14.78
C PHE A 64 6.80 16.99 -15.53
N ALA A 65 6.62 17.53 -16.73
CA ALA A 65 7.71 17.97 -17.61
C ALA A 65 8.75 18.91 -16.93
N HIS A 66 8.29 19.79 -16.03
CA HIS A 66 9.16 20.80 -15.38
C HIS A 66 9.18 20.75 -13.86
N VAL A 67 8.22 20.05 -13.25
CA VAL A 67 8.04 20.06 -11.80
C VAL A 67 7.68 18.66 -11.30
N THR A 68 8.03 18.40 -10.06
CA THR A 68 7.62 17.23 -9.31
C THR A 68 6.78 17.69 -8.13
N ASN A 69 5.54 17.24 -8.06
CA ASN A 69 4.70 17.43 -6.88
C ASN A 69 4.87 16.21 -5.97
N LEU A 70 5.03 16.44 -4.67
CA LEU A 70 5.08 15.37 -3.68
C LEU A 70 4.14 15.67 -2.52
N THR A 71 3.46 14.64 -2.03
CA THR A 71 2.67 14.69 -0.80
C THR A 71 3.55 14.16 0.34
N PRO A 72 3.91 14.97 1.35
CA PRO A 72 4.79 14.52 2.44
C PRO A 72 4.17 13.36 3.22
N ALA A 73 4.98 12.37 3.60
CA ALA A 73 4.50 11.20 4.37
C ALA A 73 3.95 11.59 5.76
N THR A 74 4.39 12.72 6.31
CA THR A 74 3.90 13.28 7.58
C THR A 74 2.51 13.93 7.50
N GLY A 75 1.95 14.03 6.29
CA GLY A 75 0.78 14.83 5.97
C GLY A 75 1.11 16.29 5.66
N GLY A 76 0.08 17.06 5.28
CA GLY A 76 0.19 18.49 4.97
C GLY A 76 0.04 18.81 3.49
N ASN A 77 0.39 20.05 3.13
CA ASN A 77 0.24 20.56 1.77
C ASN A 77 1.23 19.89 0.80
N LYS A 78 0.78 19.63 -0.43
CA LYS A 78 1.65 19.17 -1.52
C LYS A 78 2.83 20.15 -1.69
N ILE A 79 4.04 19.61 -1.78
CA ILE A 79 5.25 20.40 -2.06
C ILE A 79 5.54 20.30 -3.55
N ARG A 80 5.65 21.44 -4.20
CA ARG A 80 6.04 21.54 -5.62
C ARG A 80 7.53 21.84 -5.72
N LEU A 81 8.25 20.95 -6.38
CA LEU A 81 9.68 21.07 -6.64
C LEU A 81 9.91 21.28 -8.13
N SER A 82 10.89 22.11 -8.48
CA SER A 82 11.41 22.11 -9.85
C SER A 82 12.24 20.84 -10.06
N ASN A 83 12.19 20.25 -11.27
CA ASN A 83 12.88 18.98 -11.54
C ASN A 83 14.41 19.08 -11.36
N ASP A 84 14.99 20.27 -11.51
CA ASP A 84 16.41 20.54 -11.25
C ASP A 84 16.79 20.55 -9.75
N GLN A 85 15.80 20.64 -8.86
CA GLN A 85 16.00 20.49 -7.42
C GLN A 85 15.99 19.01 -7.00
N VAL A 86 15.33 18.15 -7.76
CA VAL A 86 15.22 16.71 -7.46
C VAL A 86 16.49 16.00 -7.92
N VAL A 87 17.25 15.47 -6.96
CA VAL A 87 18.52 14.80 -7.24
C VAL A 87 18.34 13.30 -7.39
N GLU A 88 17.51 12.70 -6.54
CA GLU A 88 17.24 11.26 -6.54
C GLU A 88 15.83 11.00 -6.02
N VAL A 89 15.18 9.96 -6.55
CA VAL A 89 13.91 9.45 -6.02
C VAL A 89 14.10 7.99 -5.67
N VAL A 90 13.95 7.68 -4.39
CA VAL A 90 14.09 6.32 -3.86
C VAL A 90 12.70 5.82 -3.47
N GLU A 91 12.19 4.83 -4.18
CA GLU A 91 10.91 4.19 -3.84
C GLU A 91 11.13 3.15 -2.73
N TYR A 92 10.29 3.20 -1.69
CA TYR A 92 10.28 2.17 -0.66
C TYR A 92 9.69 0.88 -1.19
N PHE A 93 10.25 -0.24 -0.74
CA PHE A 93 9.70 -1.54 -1.08
C PHE A 93 8.40 -1.78 -0.31
N ASP A 94 7.27 -1.96 -1.01
CA ASP A 94 5.99 -2.23 -0.36
C ASP A 94 5.86 -3.72 0.00
N PHE A 95 6.29 -4.07 1.21
CA PHE A 95 6.12 -5.43 1.74
C PHE A 95 4.66 -5.82 2.01
N SER A 96 3.69 -4.90 2.00
CA SER A 96 2.30 -5.24 2.34
C SER A 96 1.55 -5.92 1.19
N THR A 97 2.02 -5.72 -0.04
CA THR A 97 1.41 -6.27 -1.26
C THR A 97 2.37 -7.12 -2.09
N ALA A 98 3.68 -7.03 -1.83
CA ALA A 98 4.69 -7.74 -2.59
C ALA A 98 4.61 -9.26 -2.48
N SER A 99 5.09 -9.92 -3.53
CA SER A 99 5.39 -11.35 -3.55
C SER A 99 6.83 -11.56 -4.01
N ILE A 100 7.65 -12.17 -3.15
CA ILE A 100 9.05 -12.50 -3.36
C ILE A 100 9.18 -14.02 -3.24
N THR A 101 9.10 -14.70 -4.37
CA THR A 101 9.08 -16.17 -4.44
C THR A 101 10.15 -16.74 -5.36
N SER A 102 10.70 -15.94 -6.28
CA SER A 102 11.75 -16.36 -7.22
C SER A 102 13.14 -15.93 -6.76
N ASP A 103 14.15 -16.70 -7.16
CA ASP A 103 15.55 -16.40 -6.85
C ASP A 103 16.00 -15.04 -7.42
N GLN A 104 15.45 -14.64 -8.58
CA GLN A 104 15.72 -13.33 -9.18
C GLN A 104 15.18 -12.19 -8.29
N GLN A 105 13.93 -12.30 -7.80
CA GLN A 105 13.34 -11.29 -6.91
C GLN A 105 14.13 -11.18 -5.60
N ILE A 106 14.62 -12.32 -5.08
CA ILE A 106 15.48 -12.36 -3.89
C ILE A 106 16.81 -11.66 -4.17
N ALA A 107 17.44 -11.92 -5.32
CA ALA A 107 18.68 -11.26 -5.72
C ALA A 107 18.50 -9.74 -5.87
N ASP A 108 17.40 -9.31 -6.50
CA ASP A 108 17.07 -7.89 -6.66
C ASP A 108 16.86 -7.20 -5.31
N LEU A 109 16.15 -7.86 -4.37
CA LEU A 109 15.98 -7.34 -3.00
C LEU A 109 17.33 -7.24 -2.28
N LYS A 110 18.20 -8.26 -2.40
CA LYS A 110 19.54 -8.29 -1.77
C LYS A 110 20.47 -7.19 -2.27
N ALA A 111 20.30 -6.73 -3.51
CA ALA A 111 21.12 -5.64 -4.06
C ALA A 111 20.74 -4.25 -3.49
N ARG A 112 19.48 -4.05 -3.06
CA ARG A 112 18.97 -2.74 -2.66
C ARG A 112 19.67 -2.10 -1.45
N PRO A 113 19.94 -2.80 -0.32
CA PRO A 113 20.63 -2.18 0.82
C PRO A 113 22.01 -1.62 0.47
N ALA A 114 22.77 -2.32 -0.39
CA ALA A 114 24.07 -1.85 -0.84
C ALA A 114 23.95 -0.57 -1.68
N ALA A 115 22.95 -0.50 -2.56
CA ALA A 115 22.65 0.70 -3.34
C ALA A 115 22.28 1.89 -2.43
N LEU A 116 21.43 1.67 -1.41
CA LEU A 116 21.10 2.70 -0.43
C LEU A 116 22.33 3.16 0.36
N GLY A 117 23.25 2.24 0.70
CA GLY A 117 24.53 2.59 1.34
C GLY A 117 25.44 3.48 0.47
N VAL A 118 25.41 3.31 -0.86
CA VAL A 118 26.10 4.22 -1.78
C VAL A 118 25.44 5.60 -1.77
N LEU A 119 24.11 5.68 -1.83
CA LEU A 119 23.38 6.94 -1.75
C LEU A 119 23.60 7.65 -0.40
N ALA A 120 23.63 6.91 0.71
CA ALA A 120 23.83 7.46 2.05
C ALA A 120 25.22 8.06 2.24
N ARG A 121 26.24 7.57 1.52
CA ARG A 121 27.57 8.19 1.47
C ARG A 121 27.60 9.41 0.56
N LYS A 122 26.84 9.40 -0.53
CA LYS A 122 26.74 10.51 -1.49
C LYS A 122 25.94 11.70 -0.94
N TYR A 123 24.97 11.45 -0.05
CA TYR A 123 24.07 12.46 0.50
C TYR A 123 24.03 12.38 2.04
N PRO A 124 25.00 12.99 2.75
CA PRO A 124 25.13 12.86 4.20
C PRO A 124 23.89 13.28 4.99
N ASN A 125 23.16 14.32 4.57
CA ASN A 125 21.94 14.74 5.30
C ASN A 125 20.74 13.83 5.05
N ALA A 126 20.81 12.94 4.04
CA ALA A 126 19.82 11.89 3.81
C ALA A 126 20.20 10.56 4.48
N HIS A 127 21.39 10.48 5.10
CA HIS A 127 21.95 9.23 5.63
C HIS A 127 21.00 8.50 6.57
N ARG A 128 20.39 9.22 7.53
CA ARG A 128 19.50 8.61 8.53
C ARG A 128 18.35 7.84 7.88
N LEU A 129 17.61 8.50 6.98
CA LEU A 129 16.44 7.91 6.31
C LEU A 129 16.82 6.76 5.37
N LEU A 130 17.93 6.91 4.63
CA LEU A 130 18.44 5.85 3.76
C LEU A 130 18.93 4.62 4.55
N ALA A 131 19.56 4.84 5.70
CA ALA A 131 20.01 3.77 6.58
C ALA A 131 18.84 3.03 7.22
N GLU A 132 17.79 3.75 7.66
CA GLU A 132 16.56 3.16 8.19
C GLU A 132 15.89 2.23 7.16
N GLU A 133 15.75 2.67 5.90
CA GLU A 133 15.20 1.82 4.84
C GLU A 133 16.13 0.62 4.53
N ALA A 134 17.45 0.82 4.53
CA ALA A 134 18.40 -0.27 4.34
C ALA A 134 18.29 -1.33 5.44
N THR A 135 18.11 -0.93 6.70
CA THR A 135 17.87 -1.84 7.82
C THR A 135 16.55 -2.59 7.65
N ARG A 136 15.46 -1.92 7.23
CA ARG A 136 14.17 -2.57 6.96
C ARG A 136 14.30 -3.66 5.89
N LEU A 137 15.01 -3.38 4.80
CA LEU A 137 15.29 -4.35 3.73
C LEU A 137 16.17 -5.52 4.24
N GLN A 138 17.16 -5.26 5.08
CA GLN A 138 18.00 -6.30 5.68
C GLN A 138 17.19 -7.26 6.55
N SER A 139 16.23 -6.78 7.34
CA SER A 139 15.33 -7.64 8.11
C SER A 139 14.50 -8.56 7.20
N ALA A 140 14.01 -8.04 6.07
CA ALA A 140 13.30 -8.87 5.08
C ALA A 140 14.21 -9.90 4.42
N ILE A 141 15.46 -9.55 4.10
CA ILE A 141 16.46 -10.48 3.58
C ILE A 141 16.75 -11.61 4.59
N GLN A 142 16.86 -11.29 5.88
CA GLN A 142 17.07 -12.28 6.92
C GLN A 142 15.91 -13.29 6.99
N MET A 143 14.66 -12.84 6.81
CA MET A 143 13.50 -13.73 6.72
C MET A 143 13.61 -14.68 5.52
N LEU A 144 14.05 -14.19 4.36
CA LEU A 144 14.28 -15.03 3.17
C LEU A 144 15.38 -16.07 3.41
N GLU A 145 16.46 -15.69 4.11
CA GLU A 145 17.57 -16.59 4.44
C GLU A 145 17.19 -17.67 5.47
N GLN A 146 16.19 -17.40 6.29
CA GLN A 146 15.57 -18.40 7.18
C GLN A 146 14.63 -19.37 6.44
N GLY A 147 14.61 -19.34 5.10
CA GLY A 147 13.74 -20.21 4.31
C GLY A 147 12.29 -19.74 4.26
N LYS A 148 12.01 -18.46 4.54
CA LYS A 148 10.67 -17.89 4.31
C LYS A 148 10.58 -17.26 2.92
N VAL A 149 9.37 -17.08 2.44
CA VAL A 149 9.02 -16.34 1.22
C VAL A 149 7.92 -15.34 1.55
N LEU A 150 7.86 -14.24 0.80
CA LEU A 150 6.81 -13.23 0.95
C LEU A 150 5.76 -13.45 -0.14
N ILE A 151 4.48 -13.55 0.21
CA ILE A 151 3.39 -13.76 -0.76
C ILE A 151 2.20 -12.91 -0.36
N GLY A 152 1.82 -11.96 -1.21
CA GLY A 152 0.74 -11.02 -0.92
C GLY A 152 0.94 -10.30 0.42
N GLY A 153 2.19 -9.94 0.71
CA GLY A 153 2.61 -9.31 1.96
C GLY A 153 2.62 -10.16 3.22
N GLN A 154 2.46 -11.48 3.09
CA GLN A 154 2.57 -12.42 4.21
C GLN A 154 3.82 -13.27 4.10
N TRP A 155 4.58 -13.37 5.19
CA TRP A 155 5.73 -14.28 5.31
C TRP A 155 5.23 -15.72 5.52
N LYS A 156 5.67 -16.64 4.66
CA LYS A 156 5.33 -18.07 4.71
C LYS A 156 6.60 -18.91 4.61
N ASP A 157 6.62 -20.09 5.23
CA ASP A 157 7.74 -21.01 5.08
C ASP A 157 7.81 -21.58 3.65
N LYS A 158 8.99 -21.57 3.04
CA LYS A 158 9.22 -22.05 1.67
C LYS A 158 8.92 -23.54 1.52
N ASP A 159 9.20 -24.33 2.56
CA ASP A 159 8.92 -25.77 2.55
C ASP A 159 7.43 -26.07 2.72
N ALA A 160 6.73 -25.25 3.52
CA ALA A 160 5.28 -25.32 3.64
C ALA A 160 4.61 -24.97 2.30
N MET A 161 5.20 -24.04 1.54
CA MET A 161 4.81 -23.72 0.17
C MET A 161 5.00 -24.89 -0.78
N ALA A 162 6.14 -25.59 -0.75
CA ALA A 162 6.36 -26.78 -1.59
C ALA A 162 5.37 -27.91 -1.28
N THR A 163 4.95 -28.01 -0.01
CA THR A 163 3.98 -29.02 0.43
C THR A 163 2.53 -28.59 0.12
N SER A 164 2.24 -27.29 0.19
CA SER A 164 0.95 -26.69 -0.19
C SER A 164 0.82 -26.44 -1.70
N SER A 165 1.90 -26.59 -2.48
CA SER A 165 1.93 -26.51 -3.93
C SER A 165 1.82 -27.86 -4.61
N ALA A 166 1.65 -28.96 -3.87
CA ALA A 166 0.69 -29.93 -4.35
C ALA A 166 -0.61 -29.14 -4.38
N PRO A 167 -1.11 -28.68 -5.55
CA PRO A 167 -2.37 -27.96 -5.56
C PRO A 167 -3.29 -28.85 -4.74
N GLU A 168 -3.96 -28.31 -3.72
CA GLU A 168 -5.24 -28.91 -3.35
C GLU A 168 -5.89 -29.09 -4.70
N LYS A 169 -6.00 -30.36 -5.16
CA LYS A 169 -6.47 -30.65 -6.50
C LYS A 169 -7.90 -30.19 -6.45
N LEU A 170 -8.11 -28.91 -6.76
CA LEU A 170 -9.41 -28.33 -6.82
C LEU A 170 -10.10 -29.16 -7.88
N SER A 171 -11.18 -29.79 -7.47
CA SER A 171 -12.10 -30.45 -8.35
C SER A 171 -13.27 -29.50 -8.49
N ILE A 172 -13.47 -28.95 -9.67
CA ILE A 172 -14.66 -28.15 -9.97
C ILE A 172 -15.58 -29.02 -10.81
N THR A 173 -16.79 -29.24 -10.33
CA THR A 173 -17.80 -30.01 -11.07
C THR A 173 -18.77 -29.05 -11.75
N VAL A 174 -18.95 -29.26 -13.05
CA VAL A 174 -19.80 -28.46 -13.92
C VAL A 174 -20.97 -29.30 -14.40
N HIS A 175 -22.18 -28.79 -14.23
CA HIS A 175 -23.40 -29.36 -14.79
C HIS A 175 -23.57 -28.88 -16.24
N LEU A 176 -23.63 -29.82 -17.16
CA LEU A 176 -23.86 -29.58 -18.58
C LEU A 176 -25.35 -29.73 -18.91
N ASP A 177 -25.81 -28.98 -19.91
CA ASP A 177 -27.15 -29.11 -20.45
C ASP A 177 -27.40 -30.56 -20.90
N GLY A 178 -28.48 -31.17 -20.39
CA GLY A 178 -28.76 -32.61 -20.56
C GLY A 178 -28.46 -33.48 -19.34
N GLY A 179 -28.13 -32.87 -18.19
CA GLY A 179 -28.02 -33.56 -16.91
C GLY A 179 -26.71 -34.31 -16.69
N GLN A 180 -25.73 -34.13 -17.60
CA GLN A 180 -24.38 -34.68 -17.43
C GLN A 180 -23.55 -33.78 -16.52
N ALA A 181 -22.63 -34.36 -15.76
CA ALA A 181 -21.67 -33.62 -14.94
C ALA A 181 -20.24 -33.87 -15.45
N ARG A 182 -19.44 -32.81 -15.56
CA ARG A 182 -18.01 -32.88 -15.90
C ARG A 182 -17.19 -32.33 -14.74
N THR A 183 -16.27 -33.13 -14.23
CA THR A 183 -15.36 -32.70 -13.16
C THR A 183 -13.99 -32.38 -13.73
N TYR A 184 -13.54 -31.14 -13.55
CA TYR A 184 -12.18 -30.68 -13.83
C TYR A 184 -11.34 -30.91 -12.59
N THR A 185 -10.19 -31.57 -12.69
CA THR A 185 -9.29 -31.81 -11.56
C THR A 185 -7.96 -31.08 -11.75
N GLY A 186 -7.34 -30.67 -10.64
CA GLY A 186 -6.10 -29.89 -10.69
C GLY A 186 -6.32 -28.52 -11.31
N VAL A 187 -7.48 -27.92 -11.06
CA VAL A 187 -7.82 -26.61 -11.59
C VAL A 187 -7.13 -25.50 -10.79
N THR A 188 -6.63 -24.50 -11.50
CA THR A 188 -6.21 -23.21 -10.92
C THR A 188 -7.19 -22.15 -11.39
N VAL A 189 -7.82 -21.42 -10.46
CA VAL A 189 -8.68 -20.28 -10.82
C VAL A 189 -7.78 -19.13 -11.25
N THR A 190 -7.93 -18.68 -12.50
CA THR A 190 -7.12 -17.60 -13.08
C THR A 190 -7.83 -16.26 -13.05
N GLY A 191 -9.15 -16.25 -12.91
CA GLY A 191 -9.96 -15.04 -12.88
C GLY A 191 -11.41 -15.32 -12.50
N GLN A 192 -12.11 -14.27 -12.10
CA GLN A 192 -13.52 -14.34 -11.74
C GLN A 192 -14.24 -13.10 -12.28
N GLU A 193 -15.29 -13.32 -13.07
CA GLU A 193 -16.24 -12.31 -13.49
C GLU A 193 -17.54 -12.46 -12.67
N PRO A 194 -18.45 -11.45 -12.65
CA PRO A 194 -19.71 -11.58 -11.93
C PRO A 194 -20.58 -12.76 -12.39
N ASP A 195 -20.45 -13.20 -13.65
CA ASP A 195 -21.25 -14.26 -14.26
C ASP A 195 -20.50 -15.57 -14.54
N SER A 196 -19.16 -15.59 -14.43
CA SER A 196 -18.34 -16.73 -14.82
C SER A 196 -17.03 -16.85 -14.03
N LEU A 197 -16.52 -18.09 -13.96
CA LEU A 197 -15.25 -18.44 -13.34
C LEU A 197 -14.25 -18.87 -14.43
N GLN A 198 -13.09 -18.22 -14.49
CA GLN A 198 -12.02 -18.56 -15.42
C GLN A 198 -11.03 -19.50 -14.73
N ILE A 199 -10.79 -20.65 -15.36
CA ILE A 199 -9.96 -21.72 -14.82
C ILE A 199 -8.88 -22.15 -15.82
N MET A 200 -7.75 -22.60 -15.29
CA MET A 200 -6.70 -23.31 -16.01
C MET A 200 -6.65 -24.76 -15.51
N HIS A 201 -6.73 -25.72 -16.42
CA HIS A 201 -6.60 -27.14 -16.11
C HIS A 201 -5.68 -27.83 -17.13
N SER A 202 -5.43 -29.13 -16.98
CA SER A 202 -4.52 -29.89 -17.86
C SER A 202 -4.91 -29.89 -19.34
N GLY A 203 -6.17 -29.60 -19.66
CA GLY A 203 -6.69 -29.50 -21.03
C GLY A 203 -6.70 -28.07 -21.59
N GLY A 204 -6.21 -27.08 -20.84
CA GLY A 204 -6.17 -25.68 -21.24
C GLY A 204 -6.99 -24.76 -20.34
N ALA A 205 -7.23 -23.53 -20.84
CA ALA A 205 -8.08 -22.55 -20.18
C ALA A 205 -9.55 -22.83 -20.49
N ALA A 206 -10.43 -22.68 -19.50
CA ALA A 206 -11.87 -22.76 -19.68
C ALA A 206 -12.57 -21.64 -18.90
N THR A 207 -13.69 -21.14 -19.43
CA THR A 207 -14.58 -20.21 -18.75
C THR A 207 -15.88 -20.93 -18.44
N ILE A 208 -16.24 -21.00 -17.17
CA ILE A 208 -17.42 -21.73 -16.70
C ILE A 208 -18.42 -20.70 -16.17
N PRO A 209 -19.64 -20.61 -16.75
CA PRO A 209 -20.72 -19.82 -16.18
C PRO A 209 -21.06 -20.28 -14.77
N PHE A 210 -21.29 -19.36 -13.84
CA PHE A 210 -21.61 -19.71 -12.44
C PHE A 210 -22.85 -20.59 -12.32
N GLU A 211 -23.82 -20.42 -13.21
CA GLU A 211 -25.05 -21.20 -13.29
C GLU A 211 -24.81 -22.69 -13.54
N GLN A 212 -23.66 -23.04 -14.13
CA GLN A 212 -23.26 -24.42 -14.37
C GLN A 212 -22.45 -25.02 -13.20
N LEU A 213 -22.04 -24.23 -12.21
CA LEU A 213 -21.35 -24.74 -11.03
C LEU A 213 -22.33 -25.39 -10.04
N THR A 214 -21.81 -26.28 -9.20
CA THR A 214 -22.57 -26.81 -8.06
C THR A 214 -22.90 -25.68 -7.07
N ALA A 215 -23.96 -25.84 -6.27
CA ALA A 215 -24.33 -24.83 -5.26
C ALA A 215 -23.22 -24.55 -4.24
N ASP A 216 -22.44 -25.58 -3.88
CA ASP A 216 -21.29 -25.44 -2.97
C ASP A 216 -20.18 -24.61 -3.61
N ASP A 217 -19.86 -24.85 -4.90
CA ASP A 217 -18.88 -24.05 -5.64
C ASP A 217 -19.37 -22.61 -5.87
N GLN A 218 -20.64 -22.42 -6.21
CA GLN A 218 -21.25 -21.09 -6.32
C GLN A 218 -21.09 -20.29 -5.02
N LYS A 219 -21.34 -20.92 -3.87
CA LYS A 219 -21.17 -20.30 -2.55
C LYS A 219 -19.70 -20.05 -2.23
N LYS A 220 -18.81 -21.01 -2.54
CA LYS A 220 -17.37 -20.91 -2.31
C LYS A 220 -16.74 -19.71 -3.02
N TYR A 221 -17.20 -19.43 -4.24
CA TYR A 221 -16.71 -18.33 -5.05
C TYR A 221 -17.60 -17.07 -4.97
N GLY A 222 -18.65 -17.04 -4.14
CA GLY A 222 -19.43 -15.82 -3.91
C GLY A 222 -20.29 -15.37 -5.09
N PHE A 223 -20.94 -16.32 -5.77
CA PHE A 223 -21.90 -16.01 -6.83
C PHE A 223 -23.08 -15.16 -6.33
N ASP A 224 -23.32 -14.03 -6.99
CA ASP A 224 -24.48 -13.15 -6.76
C ASP A 224 -25.36 -13.12 -8.03
N PRO A 225 -26.55 -13.74 -8.01
CA PRO A 225 -27.38 -13.86 -9.21
C PRO A 225 -27.87 -12.50 -9.74
N VAL A 226 -27.97 -11.48 -8.88
CA VAL A 226 -28.41 -10.13 -9.29
C VAL A 226 -27.29 -9.45 -10.08
N LYS A 227 -26.07 -9.45 -9.53
CA LYS A 227 -24.89 -8.88 -10.21
C LYS A 227 -24.57 -9.60 -11.51
N ALA A 228 -24.70 -10.93 -11.53
CA ALA A 228 -24.49 -11.72 -12.74
C ALA A 228 -25.50 -11.36 -13.84
N ALA A 229 -26.78 -11.15 -13.49
CA ALA A 229 -27.81 -10.74 -14.44
C ALA A 229 -27.56 -9.32 -14.98
N GLU A 230 -27.17 -8.38 -14.12
CA GLU A 230 -26.82 -7.02 -14.52
C GLU A 230 -25.60 -6.98 -15.45
N TYR A 231 -24.55 -7.73 -15.10
CA TYR A 231 -23.33 -7.82 -15.90
C TYR A 231 -23.61 -8.42 -17.29
N ARG A 232 -24.44 -9.46 -17.38
CA ARG A 232 -24.86 -10.02 -18.68
C ARG A 232 -25.61 -9.01 -19.54
N LYS A 233 -26.54 -8.25 -18.96
CA LYS A 233 -27.24 -7.17 -19.68
C LYS A 233 -26.27 -6.11 -20.20
N GLN A 234 -25.30 -5.69 -19.38
CA GLN A 234 -24.28 -4.73 -19.80
C GLN A 234 -23.42 -5.28 -20.95
N LYS A 235 -23.00 -6.54 -20.87
CA LYS A 235 -22.20 -7.21 -21.91
C LYS A 235 -22.98 -7.34 -23.22
N GLU A 236 -24.27 -7.68 -23.15
CA GLU A 236 -25.15 -7.76 -24.33
C GLU A 236 -25.35 -6.39 -24.99
N MET A 237 -25.58 -5.34 -24.20
CA MET A 237 -25.66 -3.96 -24.72
C MET A 237 -24.35 -3.48 -25.35
N ALA A 238 -23.20 -3.85 -24.76
CA ALA A 238 -21.89 -3.52 -25.30
C ALA A 238 -21.63 -4.21 -26.65
N ILE A 239 -22.02 -5.49 -26.78
CA ILE A 239 -21.90 -6.24 -28.04
C ILE A 239 -22.85 -5.66 -29.10
N ALA A 240 -24.09 -5.32 -28.73
CA ALA A 240 -25.06 -4.72 -29.67
C ALA A 240 -24.64 -3.32 -30.15
N SER A 241 -23.87 -2.58 -29.34
CA SER A 241 -23.38 -1.25 -29.67
C SER A 241 -22.06 -1.27 -30.45
N GLN A 242 -21.37 -2.41 -30.54
CA GLN A 242 -20.19 -2.52 -31.39
C GLN A 242 -20.64 -2.49 -32.86
N PRO A 243 -20.19 -1.49 -33.66
CA PRO A 243 -20.45 -1.50 -35.09
C PRO A 243 -19.89 -2.82 -35.65
N PRO A 244 -20.61 -3.47 -36.59
CA PRO A 244 -20.19 -4.76 -37.12
C PRO A 244 -18.73 -4.64 -37.56
N SER A 245 -17.86 -5.40 -36.89
CA SER A 245 -16.43 -5.42 -37.20
C SER A 245 -16.31 -5.55 -38.71
N PRO A 246 -15.60 -4.64 -39.40
CA PRO A 246 -15.49 -4.68 -40.86
C PRO A 246 -15.06 -6.09 -41.23
N GLN A 247 -15.95 -6.82 -41.91
CA GLN A 247 -15.69 -8.18 -42.35
C GLN A 247 -14.34 -8.12 -43.06
N GLN A 248 -13.32 -8.77 -42.47
CA GLN A 248 -12.00 -8.87 -43.06
C GLN A 248 -12.17 -9.64 -44.37
N THR A 249 -12.44 -8.90 -45.43
CA THR A 249 -12.35 -9.39 -46.80
C THR A 249 -10.88 -9.70 -47.00
N SER A 250 -10.57 -10.99 -46.98
CA SER A 250 -9.30 -11.57 -47.41
C SER A 250 -9.06 -11.19 -48.88
N GLY A 251 -8.56 -9.98 -49.10
CA GLY A 251 -8.35 -9.37 -50.40
C GLY A 251 -6.87 -9.07 -50.62
N THR A 252 -6.27 -9.84 -51.51
CA THR A 252 -4.90 -9.74 -52.00
C THR A 252 -4.68 -8.46 -52.81
N THR A 253 -3.53 -7.80 -52.58
CA THR A 253 -2.78 -6.88 -53.47
C THR A 253 -3.16 -5.39 -53.54
N GLY A 254 -2.18 -4.53 -53.24
CA GLY A 254 -1.72 -3.52 -54.21
C GLY A 254 -1.98 -2.03 -53.92
N ALA A 255 -0.87 -1.30 -53.78
CA ALA A 255 -0.66 0.11 -54.13
C ALA A 255 -1.16 1.24 -53.20
N SER A 256 -0.16 1.88 -52.58
CA SER A 256 0.22 3.30 -52.75
C SER A 256 -0.89 4.36 -52.79
N GLY A 257 -0.95 5.19 -51.74
CA GLY A 257 -1.68 6.44 -51.74
C GLY A 257 -1.50 7.22 -50.43
N THR A 258 -0.65 8.23 -50.48
CA THR A 258 -0.43 9.26 -49.44
C THR A 258 -1.72 10.03 -49.15
N ASN A 259 -2.05 10.25 -47.88
CA ASN A 259 -3.04 11.27 -47.52
C ASN A 259 -2.60 12.14 -46.33
N LYS A 260 -2.86 13.43 -46.55
CA LYS A 260 -2.41 14.65 -45.87
C LYS A 260 -3.43 15.03 -44.79
N VAL A 261 -2.97 15.22 -43.56
CA VAL A 261 -3.77 15.70 -42.42
C VAL A 261 -3.85 17.22 -42.47
N THR A 262 -5.07 17.78 -42.34
CA THR A 262 -5.30 19.21 -42.06
C THR A 262 -6.14 19.32 -40.78
N SER A 263 -5.72 20.24 -39.92
CA SER A 263 -6.16 20.55 -38.56
C SER A 263 -7.57 21.12 -38.44
N ILE A 264 -8.20 20.96 -37.27
CA ILE A 264 -9.36 21.74 -36.82
C ILE A 264 -9.14 22.15 -35.35
N ASN A 265 -9.12 23.47 -35.13
CA ASN A 265 -9.22 24.14 -33.82
C ASN A 265 -10.70 24.24 -33.41
N GLY A 266 -11.00 24.17 -32.11
CA GLY A 266 -12.34 24.40 -31.58
C GLY A 266 -12.35 24.66 -30.09
N ASP A 267 -12.29 25.94 -29.73
CA ASP A 267 -12.41 26.57 -28.42
C ASP A 267 -13.85 26.51 -27.89
N SER A 268 -14.05 26.26 -26.59
CA SER A 268 -15.25 26.66 -25.83
C SER A 268 -15.07 26.46 -24.31
N THR A 269 -15.29 27.54 -23.57
CA THR A 269 -15.70 27.56 -22.15
C THR A 269 -17.22 27.87 -22.12
N PRO A 270 -17.98 27.58 -21.04
CA PRO A 270 -18.00 28.48 -19.86
C PRO A 270 -18.26 27.81 -18.49
N GLU A 271 -18.13 28.66 -17.48
CA GLU A 271 -18.35 28.52 -16.04
C GLU A 271 -19.69 27.91 -15.63
N ASP A 272 -19.70 27.17 -14.51
CA ASP A 272 -20.90 26.99 -13.68
C ASP A 272 -20.53 26.98 -12.18
N VAL A 273 -21.19 27.87 -11.44
CA VAL A 273 -21.10 28.09 -9.99
C VAL A 273 -22.24 27.30 -9.33
N VAL A 274 -21.94 26.45 -8.35
CA VAL A 274 -22.97 25.81 -7.50
C VAL A 274 -22.72 26.11 -6.02
N SER A 275 -23.69 26.79 -5.43
CA SER A 275 -23.87 27.05 -4.00
C SER A 275 -24.51 25.82 -3.33
N TYR A 276 -23.97 25.35 -2.21
CA TYR A 276 -24.56 24.29 -1.39
C TYR A 276 -25.09 24.88 -0.08
N MET A 277 -26.41 24.82 0.10
CA MET A 277 -27.10 24.96 1.39
C MET A 277 -27.16 23.59 2.09
N GLY A 278 -26.94 23.60 3.41
CA GLY A 278 -26.84 22.41 4.25
C GLY A 278 -28.17 21.84 4.73
N GLU A 279 -28.12 20.56 5.12
CA GLU A 279 -29.12 19.84 5.91
C GLU A 279 -28.47 19.20 7.15
N PRO A 280 -29.24 18.90 8.22
CA PRO A 280 -28.73 18.79 9.57
C PRO A 280 -28.19 17.40 9.96
N GLU A 281 -27.20 17.50 10.84
CA GLU A 281 -26.44 16.54 11.64
C GLU A 281 -27.09 15.18 11.95
N LYS A 282 -26.39 14.09 11.58
CA LYS A 282 -26.54 12.77 12.19
C LYS A 282 -25.33 12.47 13.07
N GLU A 283 -25.62 12.16 14.33
CA GLU A 283 -24.68 11.73 15.36
C GLU A 283 -23.86 10.50 14.89
N PHE A 284 -22.54 10.65 14.81
CA PHE A 284 -21.62 9.58 14.42
C PHE A 284 -20.82 9.15 15.66
N VAL A 285 -21.12 7.97 16.20
CA VAL A 285 -20.38 7.38 17.34
C VAL A 285 -19.56 6.19 16.84
N ASN A 286 -18.24 6.34 16.79
CA ASN A 286 -17.34 5.24 16.46
C ASN A 286 -17.00 4.43 17.71
N LYS A 287 -17.45 3.18 17.78
CA LYS A 287 -17.23 2.26 18.90
C LYS A 287 -15.97 1.43 18.64
N LEU A 288 -14.87 1.72 19.34
CA LEU A 288 -13.54 1.10 19.09
C LEU A 288 -13.39 -0.38 19.46
N GLY A 289 -14.46 -1.11 19.81
CA GLY A 289 -14.42 -2.58 20.00
C GLY A 289 -13.40 -3.09 21.05
N MET A 290 -12.90 -2.22 21.94
CA MET A 290 -11.91 -2.60 22.95
C MET A 290 -12.58 -3.36 24.11
N PRO A 291 -11.90 -4.36 24.70
CA PRO A 291 -12.40 -5.04 25.89
C PRO A 291 -12.56 -4.04 27.04
N ALA A 292 -13.57 -4.25 27.90
CA ALA A 292 -13.73 -3.45 29.12
C ALA A 292 -12.54 -3.70 30.06
N PHE A 293 -11.93 -2.61 30.54
CA PHE A 293 -10.85 -2.67 31.52
C PHE A 293 -11.37 -2.24 32.89
N LYS A 294 -10.96 -2.94 33.95
CA LYS A 294 -11.23 -2.57 35.34
C LYS A 294 -10.02 -1.84 35.92
N PHE A 295 -10.23 -0.68 36.53
CA PHE A 295 -9.20 0.13 37.19
C PHE A 295 -9.65 0.49 38.62
N GLN A 296 -8.78 1.00 39.49
CA GLN A 296 -9.15 1.38 40.88
C GLN A 296 -8.65 2.77 41.29
N LYS A 297 -7.35 3.04 41.11
CA LYS A 297 -6.72 4.34 41.35
C LYS A 297 -5.39 4.36 40.63
N GLY A 298 -5.10 5.42 39.91
CA GLY A 298 -3.83 5.49 39.19
C GLY A 298 -3.83 6.41 37.98
N THR A 299 -2.70 6.39 37.31
CA THR A 299 -2.46 7.18 36.12
C THR A 299 -2.48 6.30 34.89
N MET A 300 -3.28 6.69 33.91
CA MET A 300 -3.31 6.08 32.58
C MET A 300 -2.66 7.04 31.58
N GLU A 301 -1.69 6.52 30.84
CA GLU A 301 -1.08 7.21 29.72
C GLU A 301 -1.73 6.72 28.42
N ILE A 302 -2.33 7.66 27.70
CA ILE A 302 -2.94 7.43 26.38
C ILE A 302 -2.03 8.08 25.34
N THR A 303 -1.37 7.26 24.54
CA THR A 303 -0.57 7.76 23.42
C THR A 303 -1.44 7.81 22.16
N THR A 304 -1.57 9.00 21.58
CA THR A 304 -2.37 9.22 20.38
C THR A 304 -1.52 9.63 19.18
N SER A 305 -1.99 9.34 17.97
CA SER A 305 -1.43 9.86 16.72
C SER A 305 -2.54 10.29 15.77
N PHE A 306 -2.21 11.25 14.92
CA PHE A 306 -3.07 11.65 13.81
C PHE A 306 -2.54 11.03 12.52
N GLN A 307 -3.33 10.15 11.93
CA GLN A 307 -3.06 9.58 10.61
C GLN A 307 -4.26 9.89 9.71
N GLU A 308 -4.02 10.53 8.56
CA GLU A 308 -5.06 10.88 7.57
C GLU A 308 -6.20 11.75 8.13
N GLY A 309 -5.90 12.65 9.07
CA GLY A 309 -6.92 13.50 9.70
C GLY A 309 -7.75 12.80 10.78
N LEU A 310 -7.57 11.49 10.98
CA LEU A 310 -8.20 10.72 12.04
C LEU A 310 -7.27 10.57 13.24
N LEU A 311 -7.80 10.84 14.43
CA LEU A 311 -7.13 10.55 15.69
C LEU A 311 -7.18 9.03 15.96
N ARG A 312 -6.02 8.41 16.17
CA ARG A 312 -5.88 7.01 16.57
C ARG A 312 -5.24 6.92 17.94
N ILE A 313 -5.77 6.06 18.80
CA ILE A 313 -5.10 5.64 20.03
C ILE A 313 -4.11 4.54 19.64
N ILE A 314 -2.81 4.77 19.87
CA ILE A 314 -1.76 3.80 19.52
C ILE A 314 -1.44 2.90 20.70
N GLN A 315 -1.45 3.47 21.91
CA GLN A 315 -1.04 2.75 23.11
C GLN A 315 -1.81 3.25 24.33
N LEU A 316 -2.22 2.31 25.17
CA LEU A 316 -2.75 2.55 26.51
C LEU A 316 -1.78 1.89 27.49
N GLN A 317 -1.19 2.67 28.38
CA GLN A 317 -0.29 2.15 29.39
C GLN A 317 -0.73 2.63 30.78
N SER A 318 -0.88 1.69 31.70
CA SER A 318 -1.11 2.00 33.11
C SER A 318 0.24 2.12 33.83
N THR A 319 0.50 3.23 34.51
CA THR A 319 1.80 3.51 35.14
C THR A 319 1.81 3.31 36.66
N SER A 320 0.66 3.24 37.33
CA SER A 320 0.58 2.79 38.72
C SER A 320 -0.79 2.19 39.04
N LEU A 321 -0.86 0.89 39.34
CA LEU A 321 -2.04 0.28 39.94
C LEU A 321 -1.63 -0.35 41.28
N LYS A 322 -2.33 0.03 42.35
CA LYS A 322 -2.39 -0.79 43.56
C LYS A 322 -3.69 -1.58 43.50
N ASP A 323 -3.60 -2.88 43.69
CA ASP A 323 -4.74 -3.80 43.75
C ASP A 323 -5.16 -3.95 45.22
N ASP A 324 -6.26 -3.31 45.62
CA ASP A 324 -6.81 -3.40 46.98
C ASP A 324 -8.26 -3.93 47.03
N GLY A 325 -8.75 -4.49 45.93
CA GLY A 325 -9.93 -5.38 45.93
C GLY A 325 -11.31 -4.72 45.82
N ALA A 326 -11.42 -3.39 45.70
CA ALA A 326 -12.68 -2.69 45.39
C ALA A 326 -12.51 -1.77 44.15
N GLY A 327 -12.94 -2.21 42.96
CA GLY A 327 -12.62 -1.52 41.70
C GLY A 327 -13.79 -1.08 40.83
N PHE A 328 -13.51 -0.11 39.94
CA PHE A 328 -14.43 0.37 38.90
C PHE A 328 -14.77 -0.77 37.92
N GLU A 329 -16.04 -0.90 37.54
CA GLU A 329 -16.49 -2.04 36.73
C GLU A 329 -16.21 -1.90 35.23
N GLN A 330 -16.26 -0.67 34.67
CA GLN A 330 -16.05 -0.43 33.23
C GLN A 330 -15.53 0.99 32.95
N VAL A 331 -14.48 1.10 32.14
CA VAL A 331 -14.06 2.34 31.46
C VAL A 331 -14.26 2.19 29.95
N LYS A 332 -14.97 3.14 29.34
CA LYS A 332 -15.18 3.24 27.89
C LYS A 332 -14.58 4.53 27.37
N LEU A 333 -13.72 4.41 26.38
CA LEU A 333 -13.09 5.56 25.72
C LEU A 333 -13.85 5.89 24.44
N PHE A 334 -14.29 7.14 24.33
CA PHE A 334 -14.93 7.67 23.13
C PHE A 334 -14.07 8.80 22.56
N LEU A 335 -13.74 8.69 21.28
CA LEU A 335 -13.15 9.80 20.54
C LEU A 335 -14.29 10.60 19.93
N ARG A 336 -14.41 11.87 20.32
CA ARG A 336 -15.36 12.78 19.70
C ARG A 336 -14.63 13.61 18.66
N GLU A 337 -15.10 13.54 17.41
CA GLU A 337 -14.56 14.40 16.35
C GLU A 337 -14.77 15.88 16.70
N PRO A 338 -13.84 16.78 16.31
CA PRO A 338 -13.99 18.20 16.55
C PRO A 338 -15.24 18.71 15.83
N LYS A 339 -16.02 19.57 16.51
CA LYS A 339 -17.09 20.32 15.86
C LYS A 339 -16.48 21.35 14.88
N PRO A 340 -17.20 21.73 13.81
CA PRO A 340 -16.74 22.80 12.94
C PRO A 340 -16.51 24.10 13.72
N VAL A 341 -15.45 24.83 13.35
CA VAL A 341 -15.05 26.10 13.94
C VAL A 341 -16.21 27.10 13.88
N TYR A 342 -16.60 27.65 15.02
CA TYR A 342 -17.62 28.70 15.09
C TYR A 342 -17.08 29.99 14.47
N SER A 343 -17.96 30.83 13.94
CA SER A 343 -17.60 32.10 13.28
C SER A 343 -16.90 33.12 14.20
N ASP A 344 -16.84 32.85 15.50
CA ASP A 344 -16.15 33.67 16.49
C ASP A 344 -14.64 33.35 16.63
N GLY A 345 -14.14 32.36 15.87
CA GLY A 345 -12.74 31.96 15.90
C GLY A 345 -12.35 31.13 17.12
N SER A 346 -13.32 30.65 17.90
CA SER A 346 -13.05 29.68 18.96
C SER A 346 -12.77 28.29 18.36
N ASP A 347 -11.52 27.83 18.51
CA ASP A 347 -11.11 26.46 18.20
C ASP A 347 -11.40 25.59 19.43
N ASP A 348 -12.44 24.76 19.34
CA ASP A 348 -12.81 23.85 20.44
C ASP A 348 -11.92 22.59 20.47
N GLY A 349 -11.05 22.40 19.46
CA GLY A 349 -10.08 21.30 19.37
C GLY A 349 -10.70 19.89 19.36
N THR A 350 -9.88 18.88 19.11
CA THR A 350 -10.28 17.48 19.32
C THR A 350 -10.25 17.17 20.81
N LYS A 351 -11.34 16.63 21.37
CA LYS A 351 -11.43 16.25 22.79
C LYS A 351 -11.55 14.73 22.94
N ILE A 352 -10.91 14.16 23.95
CA ILE A 352 -11.16 12.77 24.37
C ILE A 352 -12.29 12.80 25.39
N LEU A 353 -13.36 12.05 25.14
CA LEU A 353 -14.39 11.78 26.14
C LEU A 353 -14.11 10.42 26.77
N ILE A 354 -13.86 10.41 28.07
CA ILE A 354 -13.65 9.21 28.85
C ILE A 354 -14.91 9.00 29.69
N GLU A 355 -15.66 7.94 29.37
CA GLU A 355 -16.79 7.52 30.20
C GLU A 355 -16.31 6.42 31.13
N TYR A 356 -16.58 6.57 32.42
CA TYR A 356 -16.29 5.52 33.40
C TYR A 356 -17.45 5.39 34.38
N GLN A 357 -17.65 4.18 34.91
CA GLN A 357 -18.68 3.92 35.90
C GLN A 357 -18.04 3.83 37.28
N SER A 358 -18.43 4.71 38.20
CA SER A 358 -17.97 4.69 39.59
C SER A 358 -18.45 3.42 40.34
N PRO A 359 -17.86 3.07 41.49
CA PRO A 359 -18.19 1.83 42.20
C PRO A 359 -19.63 1.79 42.73
N ASP A 360 -20.27 2.95 42.87
CA ASP A 360 -21.69 3.11 43.21
C ASP A 360 -22.62 2.97 41.98
N GLY A 361 -22.06 2.76 40.78
CA GLY A 361 -22.79 2.54 39.55
C GLY A 361 -23.14 3.81 38.77
N GLU A 362 -22.72 5.00 39.21
CA GLU A 362 -22.94 6.25 38.47
C GLU A 362 -21.99 6.39 37.28
N ALA A 363 -22.51 6.85 36.13
CA ALA A 363 -21.69 7.15 34.97
C ALA A 363 -21.06 8.55 35.12
N GLN A 364 -19.75 8.63 34.95
CA GLN A 364 -18.99 9.88 34.96
C GLN A 364 -18.32 10.10 33.61
N HIS A 365 -18.14 11.39 33.27
CA HIS A 365 -17.57 11.83 32.00
C HIS A 365 -16.39 12.76 32.28
N LEU A 366 -15.21 12.41 31.77
CA LEU A 366 -14.05 13.31 31.73
C LEU A 366 -13.78 13.74 30.28
N ILE A 367 -13.62 15.04 30.07
CA ILE A 367 -13.37 15.61 28.74
C ILE A 367 -12.02 16.32 28.76
N GLU A 368 -11.03 15.77 28.07
CA GLU A 368 -9.69 16.34 27.99
C GLU A 368 -9.38 16.88 26.58
N PRO A 369 -8.95 18.14 26.44
CA PRO A 369 -8.58 18.70 25.14
C PRO A 369 -7.23 18.16 24.66
N ILE A 370 -7.17 17.64 23.44
CA ILE A 370 -5.92 17.22 22.80
C ILE A 370 -5.36 18.39 22.02
N LYS A 371 -4.46 19.14 22.65
CA LYS A 371 -3.89 20.35 22.03
C LYS A 371 -2.77 20.04 21.01
N GLN A 372 -2.06 18.91 21.15
CA GLN A 372 -0.94 18.52 20.28
C GLN A 372 -0.75 16.98 20.24
N ARG A 373 0.00 16.46 19.26
CA ARG A 373 0.44 15.04 19.23
C ARG A 373 1.24 14.73 20.50
N GLY A 374 0.89 13.67 21.23
CA GLY A 374 1.61 13.30 22.45
C GLY A 374 0.87 12.30 23.33
N THR A 375 1.43 12.10 24.52
CA THR A 375 0.84 11.30 25.60
C THR A 375 -0.11 12.18 26.42
N VAL A 376 -1.36 11.76 26.54
CA VAL A 376 -2.33 12.34 27.48
C VAL A 376 -2.31 11.51 28.75
N THR A 377 -2.05 12.16 29.87
CA THR A 377 -2.00 11.52 31.19
C THR A 377 -3.31 11.81 31.91
N VAL A 378 -4.07 10.75 32.21
CA VAL A 378 -5.35 10.84 32.93
C VAL A 378 -5.16 10.22 34.31
N THR A 379 -5.43 11.00 35.35
CA THR A 379 -5.37 10.53 36.74
C THR A 379 -6.78 10.26 37.23
N PHE A 380 -7.01 9.03 37.70
CA PHE A 380 -8.25 8.63 38.38
C PHE A 380 -7.97 8.66 39.88
N ASP A 381 -8.60 9.62 40.58
CA ASP A 381 -8.44 9.84 42.03
C ASP A 381 -9.29 8.91 42.90
#